data_AF-A0A133Y2Y3-F1
#
_entry.id   AF-A0A133Y2Y3-F1
#
_cell.length_a   1.000
_cell.length_b   1.000
_cell.length_c   1.000
_cell.angle_alpha   90.00
_cell.angle_beta   90.00
_cell.angle_gamma   90.00
#
_symmetry.space_group_name_H-M   'P 1'
#
loop_
_entity.id
_entity.type
_entity.pdbx_description
1 polymer ?
#
loop_
_entity_poly.entity_id
_entity_poly.type
_entity_poly.pdbx_seq_one_letter_code
_entity_poly.pdbx_strand_id
1 'polypeptide(L)'
;ARHTFGTMSLSAGIPIESIAKMMGHASISSTQVYAQVTDNKISEDMDRLIAKYKAKDKNTGNADVEAATDTKTIPLVVKPNDRKEETA
;
A
#
# COMPACT_ATOMS: atom_id res chain seq x y z
N ALA A 1 -20.33 -12.68 12.21
CA ALA A 1 -20.54 -12.08 10.88
C ALA A 1 -19.61 -10.90 10.60
N ARG A 2 -19.65 -9.80 11.39
CA ARG A 2 -18.81 -8.59 11.17
C ARG A 2 -17.30 -8.85 11.13
N HIS A 3 -16.79 -9.68 12.03
CA HIS A 3 -15.36 -10.02 12.07
C HIS A 3 -14.87 -10.72 10.80
N THR A 4 -15.57 -11.77 10.39
CA THR A 4 -15.28 -12.51 9.14
C THR A 4 -15.36 -11.60 7.92
N PHE A 5 -16.39 -10.76 7.83
CA PHE A 5 -16.55 -9.80 6.73
C PHE A 5 -15.38 -8.81 6.66
N GLY A 6 -15.00 -8.21 7.80
CA GLY A 6 -13.91 -7.23 7.86
C GLY A 6 -12.57 -7.82 7.44
N THR A 7 -12.19 -8.96 8.00
CA THR A 7 -10.92 -9.64 7.68
C THR A 7 -10.87 -10.10 6.22
N MET A 8 -11.96 -10.67 5.69
CA MET A 8 -12.02 -11.13 4.31
C MET A 8 -11.94 -9.95 3.32
N SER A 9 -12.63 -8.85 3.62
CA SER A 9 -12.63 -7.65 2.77
C SER A 9 -11.26 -6.99 2.71
N LEU A 10 -10.55 -6.91 3.84
CA LEU A 10 -9.17 -6.41 3.86
C LEU A 10 -8.22 -7.31 3.06
N SER A 11 -8.37 -8.63 3.20
CA SER A 11 -7.55 -9.60 2.45
C SER A 11 -7.82 -9.53 0.94
N ALA A 12 -9.03 -9.13 0.53
CA ALA A 12 -9.38 -8.84 -0.86
C ALA A 12 -8.85 -7.47 -1.35
N GLY A 13 -8.12 -6.72 -0.50
CA GLY A 13 -7.53 -5.43 -0.85
C GLY A 13 -8.50 -4.25 -0.83
N ILE A 14 -9.65 -4.39 -0.17
CA ILE A 14 -10.61 -3.29 0.00
C ILE A 14 -10.09 -2.33 1.08
N PRO A 15 -10.07 -1.00 0.83
CA PRO A 15 -9.65 -0.02 1.82
C PRO A 15 -10.47 -0.08 3.11
N ILE A 16 -9.80 0.15 4.25
CA ILE A 16 -10.41 0.02 5.58
C ILE A 16 -11.53 1.05 5.81
N GLU A 17 -11.44 2.21 5.18
CA GLU A 17 -12.44 3.28 5.19
C GLU A 17 -13.74 2.81 4.53
N SER A 18 -13.63 2.14 3.38
CA SER A 18 -14.77 1.56 2.68
C SER A 18 -15.44 0.48 3.52
N ILE A 19 -14.64 -0.38 4.17
CA ILE A 19 -15.15 -1.41 5.08
C ILE A 19 -15.86 -0.79 6.28
N ALA A 20 -15.27 0.22 6.91
CA ALA A 20 -15.87 0.94 8.02
C ALA A 20 -17.24 1.54 7.62
N LYS A 21 -17.31 2.15 6.43
CA LYS A 21 -18.55 2.71 5.88
C LYS A 21 -19.61 1.64 5.64
N MET A 22 -19.25 0.51 5.02
CA MET A 22 -20.17 -0.62 4.76
C MET A 22 -20.72 -1.23 6.05
N MET A 23 -19.95 -1.20 7.14
CA MET A 23 -20.36 -1.74 8.44
C MET A 23 -21.15 -0.73 9.30
N GLY A 24 -21.29 0.51 8.82
CA GLY A 24 -21.96 1.59 9.56
C GLY A 24 -21.15 2.09 10.76
N HIS A 25 -19.82 1.94 10.74
CA HIS A 25 -18.97 2.43 11.81
C HIS A 25 -18.81 3.95 11.72
N ALA A 26 -18.94 4.63 12.86
CA ALA A 26 -18.72 6.08 12.96
C ALA A 26 -17.23 6.47 12.87
N SER A 27 -16.34 5.52 13.18
CA SER A 27 -14.88 5.72 13.14
C SER A 27 -14.16 4.49 12.62
N ILE A 28 -13.02 4.72 11.97
CA ILE A 28 -12.15 3.66 11.47
C ILE A 28 -11.54 2.84 12.61
N SER A 29 -11.40 3.41 13.80
CA SER A 29 -10.82 2.74 14.98
C SER A 29 -11.53 1.42 15.33
N SER A 30 -12.86 1.38 15.17
CA SER A 30 -13.64 0.15 15.38
C SER A 30 -13.40 -0.94 14.32
N THR A 31 -12.89 -0.55 13.14
CA THR A 31 -12.54 -1.44 12.02
C THR A 31 -11.06 -1.85 12.05
N GLN A 32 -10.19 -1.12 12.78
CA GLN A 32 -8.76 -1.41 12.89
C GLN A 32 -8.46 -2.80 13.46
N VAL A 33 -9.39 -3.36 14.25
CA VAL A 33 -9.29 -4.73 14.79
C VAL A 33 -9.14 -5.80 13.69
N TYR A 34 -9.47 -5.49 12.43
CA TYR A 34 -9.29 -6.39 11.30
C TYR A 34 -7.93 -6.23 10.60
N ALA A 35 -7.26 -5.09 10.77
CA ALA A 35 -6.04 -4.76 10.07
C ALA A 35 -4.81 -5.27 10.84
N GLN A 36 -4.35 -6.46 10.47
CA GLN A 36 -3.02 -6.92 10.88
C GLN A 36 -1.96 -6.26 9.99
N VAL A 37 -1.12 -5.43 10.57
CA VAL A 37 0.03 -4.81 9.92
C VAL A 37 1.24 -5.71 10.16
N THR A 38 1.68 -6.42 9.13
CA THR A 38 2.86 -7.29 9.16
C THR A 38 3.78 -6.88 8.02
N ASP A 39 5.09 -7.07 8.19
CA ASP A 39 6.06 -6.70 7.15
C ASP A 39 5.77 -7.37 5.80
N ASN A 40 5.31 -8.62 5.82
CA ASN A 40 4.90 -9.36 4.63
C ASN A 40 3.74 -8.67 3.90
N LYS A 41 2.69 -8.25 4.63
CA LYS A 41 1.55 -7.54 4.03
C LYS A 41 1.95 -6.19 3.45
N ILE A 42 2.85 -5.46 4.13
CA ILE A 42 3.37 -4.20 3.63
C ILE A 42 4.11 -4.44 2.31
N SER A 43 4.97 -5.46 2.26
CA SER A 43 5.70 -5.83 1.04
C SER A 43 4.74 -6.18 -0.11
N GLU A 44 3.77 -7.06 0.13
CA GLU A 44 2.77 -7.48 -0.87
C GLU A 44 1.94 -6.30 -1.39
N ASP A 45 1.52 -5.39 -0.51
CA ASP A 45 0.74 -4.21 -0.86
C ASP A 45 1.56 -3.26 -1.75
N MET A 46 2.85 -3.08 -1.45
CA MET A 46 3.77 -2.25 -2.24
C MET A 46 4.09 -2.89 -3.60
N ASP A 47 4.32 -4.20 -3.64
CA ASP A 47 4.53 -4.94 -4.90
C ASP A 47 3.32 -4.80 -5.82
N ARG A 48 2.11 -4.94 -5.27
CA ARG A 48 0.86 -4.74 -6.01
C ARG A 48 0.69 -3.31 -6.50
N LEU A 49 1.11 -2.32 -5.72
CA LEU A 49 1.11 -0.92 -6.14
C LEU A 49 2.03 -0.72 -7.35
N ILE A 50 3.28 -1.17 -7.26
CA ILE A 50 4.28 -1.07 -8.34
C ILE A 50 3.76 -1.76 -9.61
N ALA A 51 3.19 -2.96 -9.49
CA ALA A 51 2.63 -3.69 -10.61
C ALA A 51 1.49 -2.92 -11.32
N LYS A 52 0.59 -2.28 -10.55
CA LYS A 52 -0.50 -1.46 -11.11
C LYS A 52 0.02 -0.26 -11.90
N TYR A 53 1.05 0.43 -11.42
CA TYR A 53 1.65 1.56 -12.15
C TYR A 53 2.34 1.09 -13.43
N LYS A 54 3.15 0.02 -13.38
CA LYS A 54 3.80 -0.56 -14.57
C LYS A 54 2.81 -1.03 -15.64
N ALA A 55 1.65 -1.55 -15.23
CA ALA A 55 0.60 -1.97 -16.17
C ALA A 55 -0.12 -0.78 -16.81
N LYS A 56 -0.27 0.33 -16.07
CA LYS A 56 -0.90 1.55 -16.57
C LYS A 56 -0.05 2.23 -17.64
N ASP A 57 1.28 2.21 -17.48
CA ASP A 57 2.23 2.73 -18.48
C ASP A 57 2.16 1.96 -19.81
N LYS A 58 1.77 0.67 -19.80
CA LYS A 58 1.63 -0.16 -21.01
C LYS A 58 0.33 0.08 -21.79
N ASN A 59 -0.72 0.62 -21.16
CA ASN A 59 -2.02 0.84 -21.81
C ASN A 59 -2.18 2.26 -22.42
N THR A 60 -1.20 3.14 -22.25
CA THR A 60 -1.19 4.51 -22.81
C THR A 60 -0.21 4.64 -23.99
N GLY A 61 0.46 3.57 -24.39
CA GLY A 61 1.56 3.59 -25.36
C GLY A 61 1.30 2.88 -26.69
N ASN A 62 0.12 3.01 -27.28
CA ASN A 62 -0.13 2.64 -28.68
C ASN A 62 -0.80 3.78 -29.46
N ALA A 63 -0.22 4.96 -29.34
CA ALA A 63 -0.09 5.94 -30.41
C ALA A 63 1.36 6.39 -30.36
N ASP A 64 2.19 5.77 -31.20
CA ASP A 64 3.51 6.19 -31.69
C ASP A 64 4.37 7.08 -30.75
N VAL A 65 5.48 6.54 -30.26
CA VAL A 65 6.84 7.13 -30.37
C VAL A 65 7.86 6.31 -29.54
N GLU A 66 8.83 5.80 -30.30
CA GLU A 66 10.22 5.47 -29.97
C GLU A 66 10.79 5.88 -28.59
N ALA A 67 11.34 4.88 -27.91
CA ALA A 67 12.55 4.86 -27.09
C ALA A 67 13.04 6.15 -26.39
N ALA A 68 12.92 6.18 -25.06
CA ALA A 68 14.01 6.59 -24.18
C ALA A 68 13.76 6.05 -22.76
N THR A 69 14.56 5.06 -22.36
CA THR A 69 14.73 4.66 -20.97
C THR A 69 15.36 5.80 -20.18
N ASP A 70 14.55 6.67 -19.58
CA ASP A 70 15.00 7.55 -18.49
C ASP A 70 14.16 7.23 -17.25
N THR A 71 14.52 6.14 -16.58
CA THR A 71 14.06 5.89 -15.21
C THR A 71 14.75 6.92 -14.32
N LYS A 72 14.15 8.10 -14.18
CA LYS A 72 14.51 9.06 -13.15
C LYS A 72 14.19 8.46 -11.79
N THR A 73 15.18 7.75 -11.23
CA THR A 73 15.21 7.27 -9.85
C THR A 73 14.79 8.39 -8.93
N ILE A 74 13.64 8.26 -8.29
CA ILE A 74 13.28 9.11 -7.15
C ILE A 74 14.15 8.61 -6.00
N PRO A 75 15.12 9.39 -5.48
CA PRO A 75 15.87 8.96 -4.33
C PRO A 75 14.93 9.07 -3.13
N LEU A 76 14.42 7.94 -2.66
CA LEU A 76 13.83 7.87 -1.33
C LEU A 76 14.99 8.07 -0.34
N VAL A 77 15.23 9.32 0.05
CA VAL A 77 16.28 9.64 1.05
C VAL A 77 15.76 9.16 2.40
N VAL A 78 16.02 7.89 2.71
CA VAL A 78 15.94 7.40 4.09
C VAL A 78 17.23 7.86 4.75
N LYS A 79 17.17 8.97 5.48
CA LYS A 79 18.26 9.36 6.36
C LYS A 79 18.39 8.27 7.43
N PRO A 80 19.55 7.63 7.62
CA PRO A 80 19.77 6.82 8.80
C PRO A 80 19.67 7.75 10.02
N ASN A 81 18.75 7.44 10.93
CA ASN A 81 18.72 8.09 12.25
C ASN A 81 19.95 7.58 13.00
N ASP A 82 20.99 8.40 13.11
CA ASP A 82 22.13 8.16 14.00
C ASP A 82 21.62 8.16 15.45
N ARG A 83 21.25 6.97 15.93
CA ARG A 83 21.00 6.74 17.35
C ARG A 83 22.38 6.74 18.02
N LYS A 84 22.76 7.87 18.62
CA LYS A 84 23.95 7.97 19.48
C LYS A 84 23.74 6.97 20.64
N GLU A 85 24.41 5.83 20.59
CA GLU A 85 24.69 5.08 21.81
C GLU A 85 25.75 5.88 22.57
N GLU A 86 25.31 6.57 23.62
CA GLU A 86 26.21 7.04 24.66
C GLU A 86 25.97 6.15 25.87
N THR A 87 26.73 5.07 25.93
CA THR A 87 27.00 4.29 27.13
C THR A 87 27.93 5.09 28.04
N ALA A 88 27.49 5.32 29.27
CA ALA A 88 28.34 5.40 30.46
C ALA A 88 27.56 4.85 31.65
#